data_AF-A0A2P8CFP7-F1
#
_entry.id   AF-A0A2P8CFP7-F1
#
_cell.length_a   1.000
_cell.length_b   1.000
_cell.length_c   1.000
_cell.angle_alpha   90.00
_cell.angle_beta   90.00
_cell.angle_gamma   90.00
#
_symmetry.space_group_name_H-M   'P 1'
#
loop_
_entity.id
_entity.type
_entity.pdbx_description
1 polymer ?
#
loop_
_entity_poly.entity_id
_entity_poly.type
_entity_poly.pdbx_seq_one_letter_code
_entity_poly.pdbx_strand_id
1 'polypeptide(L)'
;MRKLIILLIASLLFSCSSKKENNKGNSTKTIKSENIKIKKHITNKKFAALLDKLDTLSLPYKNGCFGEYKGNNILDTSEYSFLVRNVWECPYRKIPTKNNFEIIMYLVPADVLLPVIRTYDLNGKEIDSEQMFFGYCGGEPSYYHTEHFEIDKRLNIHHIDSTWTCEVDSLYNDIDSTRVLKVKTYQWKIQEDGQIVKEKNNAP
;
A
#
# COMPACT_ATOMS: atom_id res chain seq x y z
N MET A 1 -67.71 13.19 19.05
CA MET A 1 -66.42 12.81 18.43
C MET A 1 -65.44 12.44 19.56
N ARG A 2 -65.47 11.34 20.33
CA ARG A 2 -65.90 9.94 20.20
C ARG A 2 -65.46 9.28 18.90
N LYS A 3 -64.48 8.37 19.06
CA LYS A 3 -63.96 7.36 18.13
C LYS A 3 -62.92 7.87 17.13
N LEU A 4 -61.63 7.58 17.39
CA LEU A 4 -60.77 6.77 16.52
C LEU A 4 -59.36 6.63 17.16
N ILE A 5 -59.04 5.41 17.60
CA ILE A 5 -57.75 4.71 17.33
C ILE A 5 -56.50 5.35 17.98
N ILE A 6 -55.84 4.91 19.07
CA ILE A 6 -55.75 3.68 19.88
C ILE A 6 -55.91 2.38 19.08
N LEU A 7 -54.92 2.07 18.23
CA LEU A 7 -54.70 0.73 17.68
C LEU A 7 -53.38 0.72 16.90
N LEU A 8 -52.26 0.40 17.58
CA LEU A 8 -51.04 -0.24 17.01
C LEU A 8 -49.94 -0.42 18.08
N ILE A 9 -50.30 -0.87 19.29
CA ILE A 9 -49.37 -1.40 20.30
C ILE A 9 -49.98 -2.71 20.81
N ALA A 10 -50.07 -3.72 19.96
CA ALA A 10 -50.50 -5.09 20.34
C ALA A 10 -50.31 -6.08 19.17
N SER A 11 -49.06 -6.37 18.81
CA SER A 11 -48.67 -7.50 17.96
C SER A 11 -47.14 -7.59 17.95
N LEU A 12 -46.42 -8.62 18.42
CA LEU A 12 -46.74 -9.99 18.76
C LEU A 12 -45.64 -10.44 19.73
N LEU A 13 -46.02 -10.78 20.96
CA LEU A 13 -45.28 -11.75 21.77
C LEU A 13 -45.74 -13.12 21.30
N PHE A 14 -44.90 -13.83 20.54
CA PHE A 14 -44.99 -15.28 20.40
C PHE A 14 -43.64 -15.89 20.76
N SER A 15 -43.62 -16.49 21.95
CA SER A 15 -42.64 -17.45 22.43
C SER A 15 -42.30 -18.49 21.37
N CYS A 16 -41.02 -18.85 21.28
CA CYS A 16 -40.68 -20.26 21.10
C CYS A 16 -39.44 -20.62 21.92
N SER A 17 -39.67 -21.51 22.87
CA SER A 17 -38.71 -22.21 23.70
C SER A 17 -37.82 -23.11 22.83
N SER A 18 -36.50 -22.99 22.96
CA SER A 18 -35.56 -23.99 22.44
C SER A 18 -34.85 -24.69 23.59
N LYS A 19 -34.99 -26.01 23.55
CA LYS A 19 -34.43 -27.02 24.45
C LYS A 19 -32.93 -26.83 24.71
N LYS A 20 -32.54 -27.02 25.98
CA LYS A 20 -31.19 -27.43 26.36
C LYS A 20 -30.93 -28.84 25.83
N GLU A 21 -30.04 -28.96 24.86
CA GLU A 21 -29.36 -30.21 24.53
C GLU A 21 -27.94 -30.18 25.09
N ASN A 22 -27.64 -31.19 25.91
CA ASN A 22 -26.29 -31.51 26.35
C ASN A 22 -25.46 -31.90 25.13
N ASN A 23 -24.35 -31.20 24.86
CA ASN A 23 -23.35 -31.69 23.92
C ASN A 23 -22.00 -31.88 24.62
N LYS A 24 -21.71 -33.16 24.89
CA LYS A 24 -20.37 -33.72 25.04
C LYS A 24 -19.56 -33.45 23.78
N GLY A 25 -18.25 -33.22 23.98
CA GLY A 25 -17.26 -33.57 22.98
C GLY A 25 -16.51 -32.38 22.40
N ASN A 26 -15.40 -32.04 23.07
CA ASN A 26 -14.24 -31.45 22.42
C ASN A 26 -13.86 -32.31 21.20
N SER A 27 -14.21 -31.83 20.02
CA SER A 27 -13.55 -32.21 18.78
C SER A 27 -13.07 -30.92 18.15
N THR A 28 -11.85 -30.53 18.51
CA THR A 28 -11.02 -29.59 17.78
C THR A 28 -10.80 -30.15 16.37
N LYS A 29 -11.78 -29.98 15.49
CA LYS A 29 -11.58 -30.13 14.06
C LYS A 29 -10.76 -28.93 13.64
N THR A 30 -9.46 -29.14 13.56
CA THR A 30 -8.52 -28.32 12.82
C THR A 30 -9.14 -28.07 11.44
N ILE A 31 -9.77 -26.91 11.27
CA ILE A 31 -10.16 -26.41 9.96
C ILE A 31 -8.82 -26.16 9.26
N LYS A 32 -8.40 -27.13 8.46
CA LYS A 32 -7.39 -26.91 7.43
C LYS A 32 -7.96 -25.79 6.58
N SER A 33 -7.42 -24.59 6.77
CA SER A 33 -7.59 -23.45 5.90
C SER A 33 -7.02 -23.86 4.54
N GLU A 34 -7.85 -24.51 3.73
CA GLU A 34 -7.61 -24.61 2.31
C GLU A 34 -7.55 -23.18 1.79
N ASN A 35 -6.40 -22.81 1.22
CA ASN A 35 -6.20 -21.55 0.54
C ASN A 35 -7.15 -21.52 -0.67
N ILE A 36 -8.40 -21.08 -0.46
CA ILE A 36 -9.30 -20.71 -1.54
C ILE A 36 -8.64 -19.53 -2.23
N LYS A 37 -7.94 -19.81 -3.34
CA LYS A 37 -7.52 -18.79 -4.29
C LYS A 37 -8.79 -18.21 -4.89
N ILE A 38 -9.29 -17.12 -4.29
CA ILE A 38 -10.37 -16.33 -4.87
C ILE A 38 -9.87 -15.85 -6.23
N LYS A 39 -10.41 -16.42 -7.30
CA LYS A 39 -10.07 -16.03 -8.66
C LYS A 39 -10.75 -14.69 -8.93
N LYS A 40 -9.98 -13.59 -8.82
CA LYS A 40 -10.47 -12.25 -9.15
C LYS A 40 -10.89 -12.20 -10.61
N HIS A 41 -12.06 -11.64 -10.88
CA HIS A 41 -12.55 -11.47 -12.24
C HIS A 41 -12.26 -10.03 -12.70
N ILE A 42 -11.17 -9.84 -13.43
CA ILE A 42 -10.82 -8.55 -14.05
C ILE A 42 -11.69 -8.39 -15.30
N THR A 43 -12.50 -7.34 -15.34
CA THR A 43 -13.48 -7.10 -16.41
C THR A 43 -12.88 -6.34 -17.59
N ASN A 44 -11.88 -5.50 -17.32
CA ASN A 44 -11.21 -4.68 -18.33
C ASN A 44 -10.06 -5.46 -18.97
N LYS A 45 -10.22 -5.81 -20.24
CA LYS A 45 -9.23 -6.60 -21.00
C LYS A 45 -7.87 -5.91 -21.13
N LYS A 46 -7.83 -4.58 -21.28
CA LYS A 46 -6.56 -3.85 -21.40
C LYS A 46 -5.80 -3.85 -20.07
N PHE A 47 -6.52 -3.66 -18.97
CA PHE A 47 -5.94 -3.72 -17.63
C PHE A 47 -5.44 -5.14 -17.31
N ALA A 48 -6.23 -6.18 -17.61
CA ALA A 48 -5.80 -7.57 -17.48
C ALA A 48 -4.50 -7.86 -18.27
N ALA A 49 -4.43 -7.40 -19.52
CA ALA A 49 -3.25 -7.59 -20.37
C ALA A 49 -1.98 -6.91 -19.81
N LEU A 50 -2.12 -5.72 -19.20
CA LEU A 50 -1.00 -5.10 -18.47
C LEU A 50 -0.58 -5.97 -17.30
N LEU A 51 -1.53 -6.38 -16.46
CA LEU A 51 -1.24 -7.18 -15.28
C LEU A 51 -0.53 -8.49 -15.65
N ASP A 52 -0.87 -9.11 -16.76
CA ASP A 52 -0.22 -10.36 -17.23
C ASP A 52 1.24 -10.16 -17.67
N LYS A 53 1.61 -8.94 -18.09
CA LYS A 53 3.01 -8.59 -18.45
C LYS A 53 3.88 -8.23 -17.25
N LEU A 54 3.28 -7.90 -16.11
CA LEU A 54 4.00 -7.45 -14.93
C LEU A 54 4.41 -8.61 -14.03
N ASP A 55 5.70 -8.67 -13.70
CA ASP A 55 6.22 -9.53 -12.65
C ASP A 55 5.58 -9.19 -11.30
N THR A 56 5.48 -10.19 -10.43
CA THR A 56 5.01 -10.00 -9.05
C THR A 56 6.19 -9.72 -8.13
N LEU A 57 6.06 -8.69 -7.29
CA LEU A 57 7.03 -8.32 -6.29
C LEU A 57 7.07 -9.37 -5.17
N SER A 58 8.27 -9.80 -4.78
CA SER A 58 8.44 -10.68 -3.61
C SER A 58 8.39 -9.86 -2.32
N LEU A 59 7.61 -10.30 -1.34
CA LEU A 59 7.45 -9.63 -0.04
C LEU A 59 8.13 -10.42 1.11
N PRO A 60 8.76 -9.74 2.08
CA PRO A 60 8.90 -8.28 2.18
C PRO A 60 9.83 -7.73 1.10
N TYR A 61 9.53 -6.52 0.63
CA TYR A 61 10.34 -5.81 -0.35
C TYR A 61 10.95 -4.58 0.30
N LYS A 62 12.25 -4.34 0.09
CA LYS A 62 12.96 -3.18 0.61
C LYS A 62 13.65 -2.47 -0.52
N ASN A 63 13.64 -1.14 -0.49
CA ASN A 63 14.44 -0.33 -1.38
C ASN A 63 14.82 1.01 -0.71
N GLY A 64 15.75 1.73 -1.31
CA GLY A 64 16.14 3.07 -0.90
C GLY A 64 16.53 3.92 -2.11
N CYS A 65 16.91 5.16 -1.85
CA CYS A 65 17.26 6.16 -2.86
C CYS A 65 18.11 5.64 -4.03
N PHE A 66 19.11 4.80 -3.74
CA PHE A 66 20.09 4.30 -4.72
C PHE A 66 19.99 2.79 -4.94
N GLY A 67 18.88 2.16 -4.54
CA GLY A 67 18.74 0.73 -4.72
C GLY A 67 18.36 0.36 -6.15
N GLU A 68 18.83 -0.81 -6.57
CA GLU A 68 18.66 -1.29 -7.93
C GLU A 68 17.24 -1.85 -8.15
N TYR A 69 16.47 -1.18 -9.00
CA TYR A 69 15.23 -1.77 -9.51
C TYR A 69 15.57 -2.81 -10.58
N LYS A 70 15.50 -4.08 -10.18
CA LYS A 70 15.75 -5.21 -11.10
C LYS A 70 14.66 -5.27 -12.16
N GLY A 71 14.97 -4.99 -13.42
CA GLY A 71 14.00 -5.10 -14.50
C GLY A 71 14.66 -5.30 -15.85
N ASN A 72 14.36 -6.43 -16.49
CA ASN A 72 14.68 -6.68 -17.90
C ASN A 72 13.55 -6.18 -18.83
N ASN A 73 12.42 -5.73 -18.25
CA ASN A 73 11.16 -5.45 -18.96
C ASN A 73 10.51 -4.16 -18.43
N ILE A 74 11.18 -3.02 -18.54
CA ILE A 74 10.47 -1.74 -18.42
C ILE A 74 9.50 -1.67 -19.60
N LEU A 75 8.20 -1.69 -19.30
CA LEU A 75 7.16 -1.66 -20.33
C LEU A 75 7.13 -0.27 -21.00
N ASP A 76 6.95 -0.26 -22.31
CA ASP A 76 6.70 0.99 -23.05
C ASP A 76 5.39 1.63 -22.56
N THR A 77 5.51 2.84 -22.02
CA THR A 77 4.40 3.58 -21.44
C THR A 77 3.31 3.95 -22.43
N SER A 78 3.64 4.05 -23.73
CA SER A 78 2.70 4.44 -24.77
C SER A 78 1.52 3.45 -24.89
N GLU A 79 1.78 2.16 -24.69
CA GLU A 79 0.75 1.09 -24.68
C GLU A 79 -0.23 1.21 -23.51
N TYR A 80 0.17 1.89 -22.42
CA TYR A 80 -0.59 1.98 -21.16
C TYR A 80 -0.90 3.42 -20.74
N SER A 81 -0.85 4.35 -21.69
CA SER A 81 -1.17 5.77 -21.52
C SER A 81 -2.53 6.03 -20.84
N PHE A 82 -3.46 5.07 -20.91
CA PHE A 82 -4.76 5.15 -20.25
C PHE A 82 -4.73 4.94 -18.72
N LEU A 83 -3.61 4.49 -18.13
CA LEU A 83 -3.45 4.21 -16.69
C LEU A 83 -2.40 5.08 -16.01
N VAL A 84 -1.45 5.61 -16.77
CA VAL A 84 -0.39 6.45 -16.23
C VAL A 84 -0.85 7.90 -16.16
N ARG A 85 -0.44 8.62 -15.11
CA ARG A 85 -0.75 10.05 -14.96
C ARG A 85 0.19 10.90 -15.82
N ASN A 86 1.35 10.34 -16.17
CA ASN A 86 2.39 10.98 -16.95
C ASN A 86 3.07 9.93 -17.84
N VAL A 87 3.47 10.33 -19.05
CA VAL A 87 4.15 9.48 -20.05
C VAL A 87 5.47 8.88 -19.56
N TRP A 88 6.07 9.48 -18.54
CA TRP A 88 7.33 9.04 -17.95
C TRP A 88 7.17 7.96 -16.87
N GLU A 89 5.95 7.67 -16.41
CA GLU A 89 5.75 6.69 -15.35
C GLU A 89 5.80 5.26 -15.90
N CYS A 90 6.79 4.48 -15.49
CA CYS A 90 6.94 3.12 -15.97
C CYS A 90 6.27 2.13 -15.00
N PRO A 91 5.24 1.36 -15.42
CA PRO A 91 4.75 0.25 -14.61
C PRO A 91 5.90 -0.75 -14.35
N TYR A 92 6.15 -1.07 -13.08
CA TYR A 92 7.28 -1.92 -12.71
C TYR A 92 6.86 -3.32 -12.31
N ARG A 93 6.10 -3.47 -11.21
CA ARG A 93 5.69 -4.78 -10.68
C ARG A 93 4.35 -4.70 -9.98
N LYS A 94 3.63 -5.82 -9.98
CA LYS A 94 2.44 -6.00 -9.13
C LYS A 94 2.85 -6.35 -7.72
N ILE A 95 2.18 -5.76 -6.72
CA ILE A 95 2.32 -6.19 -5.33
C ILE A 95 1.19 -7.20 -5.04
N PRO A 96 1.52 -8.41 -4.56
CA PRO A 96 0.51 -9.45 -4.37
C PRO A 96 -0.50 -9.05 -3.28
N THR A 97 -1.79 -9.21 -3.56
CA THR A 97 -2.87 -8.97 -2.60
C THR A 97 -4.00 -10.00 -2.77
N LYS A 98 -4.63 -10.37 -1.65
CA LYS A 98 -5.80 -11.27 -1.60
C LYS A 98 -7.13 -10.53 -1.71
N ASN A 99 -7.11 -9.21 -1.69
CA ASN A 99 -8.30 -8.35 -1.65
C ASN A 99 -8.85 -8.07 -3.05
N ASN A 100 -10.05 -7.49 -3.15
CA ASN A 100 -10.74 -7.22 -4.41
C ASN A 100 -10.23 -5.95 -5.15
N PHE A 101 -8.92 -5.77 -5.18
CA PHE A 101 -8.21 -4.73 -5.93
C PHE A 101 -6.85 -5.26 -6.37
N GLU A 102 -6.18 -4.54 -7.26
CA GLU A 102 -4.82 -4.79 -7.71
C GLU A 102 -3.89 -3.66 -7.26
N ILE A 103 -2.61 -3.99 -7.07
CA ILE A 103 -1.60 -3.03 -6.62
C ILE A 103 -0.46 -3.06 -7.61
N ILE A 104 -0.08 -1.89 -8.13
CA ILE A 104 1.04 -1.75 -9.05
C ILE A 104 2.01 -0.72 -8.47
N MET A 105 3.29 -1.09 -8.44
CA MET A 105 4.39 -0.15 -8.24
C MET A 105 4.82 0.40 -9.60
N TYR A 106 4.88 1.71 -9.70
CA TYR A 106 5.42 2.47 -10.83
C TYR A 106 6.77 3.06 -10.45
N LEU A 107 7.61 3.28 -11.44
CA LEU A 107 8.88 4.01 -11.30
C LEU A 107 8.81 5.27 -12.14
N VAL A 108 9.08 6.40 -11.51
CA VAL A 108 9.13 7.71 -12.18
C VAL A 108 10.58 8.13 -12.29
N PRO A 109 11.06 8.47 -13.50
CA PRO A 109 12.43 8.93 -13.68
C PRO A 109 12.64 10.32 -13.10
N ALA A 110 13.68 10.45 -12.30
CA ALA A 110 14.31 11.69 -11.85
C ALA A 110 15.84 11.46 -11.81
N ASP A 111 16.59 12.18 -10.97
CA ASP A 111 18.01 11.88 -10.72
C ASP A 111 18.20 10.44 -10.17
N VAL A 112 17.17 9.92 -9.50
CA VAL A 112 16.99 8.51 -9.15
C VAL A 112 15.57 8.07 -9.53
N LEU A 113 15.32 6.75 -9.61
CA LEU A 113 13.98 6.22 -9.87
C LEU A 113 13.11 6.32 -8.61
N LEU A 114 12.03 7.09 -8.70
CA LEU A 114 11.08 7.34 -7.60
C LEU A 114 9.92 6.36 -7.65
N PRO A 115 9.74 5.48 -6.64
CA PRO A 115 8.63 4.54 -6.63
C PRO A 115 7.31 5.23 -6.24
N VAL A 116 6.24 4.83 -6.92
CA VAL A 116 4.87 5.22 -6.60
C VAL A 116 4.02 3.96 -6.53
N ILE A 117 3.29 3.78 -5.43
CA ILE A 117 2.35 2.66 -5.29
C ILE A 117 0.96 3.17 -5.65
N ARG A 118 0.26 2.41 -6.48
CA ARG A 118 -1.15 2.66 -6.82
C ARG A 118 -1.99 1.43 -6.63
N THR A 119 -3.23 1.66 -6.22
CA THR A 119 -4.26 0.62 -6.12
C THR A 119 -5.35 0.85 -7.16
N TYR A 120 -5.92 -0.24 -7.68
CA TYR A 120 -6.92 -0.21 -8.74
C TYR A 120 -8.04 -1.20 -8.44
N ASP A 121 -9.27 -0.83 -8.78
CA ASP A 121 -10.38 -1.77 -8.81
C ASP A 121 -10.17 -2.83 -9.92
N LEU A 122 -11.04 -3.84 -9.96
CA LEU A 122 -10.95 -4.91 -10.96
C LEU A 122 -11.33 -4.46 -12.39
N ASN A 123 -11.75 -3.21 -12.58
CA ASN A 123 -11.97 -2.59 -13.89
C ASN A 123 -10.76 -1.73 -14.34
N GLY A 124 -9.73 -1.60 -13.50
CA GLY A 124 -8.56 -0.75 -13.76
C GLY A 124 -8.78 0.73 -13.42
N LYS A 125 -9.83 1.08 -12.66
CA LYS A 125 -10.01 2.42 -12.13
C LYS A 125 -9.14 2.58 -10.87
N GLU A 126 -8.34 3.63 -10.83
CA GLU A 126 -7.51 3.95 -9.66
C GLU A 126 -8.40 4.18 -8.42
N ILE A 127 -7.99 3.59 -7.30
CA ILE A 127 -8.60 3.76 -5.98
C ILE A 127 -7.77 4.79 -5.19
N ASP A 128 -6.45 4.58 -5.09
CA ASP A 128 -5.55 5.44 -4.34
C ASP A 128 -4.10 5.38 -4.86
N SER A 129 -3.26 6.32 -4.44
CA SER A 129 -1.86 6.46 -4.86
C SER A 129 -1.01 7.13 -3.78
N GLU A 130 0.20 6.63 -3.56
CA GLU A 130 1.16 7.20 -2.62
C GLU A 130 2.59 7.16 -3.17
N GLN A 131 3.34 8.25 -2.98
CA GLN A 131 4.75 8.33 -3.33
C GLN A 131 5.58 7.70 -2.21
N MET A 132 6.57 6.90 -2.58
CA MET A 132 7.36 6.16 -1.60
C MET A 132 8.64 6.88 -1.18
N PHE A 133 8.99 8.01 -1.80
CA PHE A 133 10.06 8.92 -1.41
C PHE A 133 9.50 10.35 -1.41
N PHE A 134 9.87 11.15 -0.40
CA PHE A 134 9.32 12.49 -0.15
C PHE A 134 10.35 13.61 -0.32
N GLY A 135 11.64 13.26 -0.29
CA GLY A 135 12.76 14.18 -0.40
C GLY A 135 13.62 13.91 -1.64
N TYR A 136 14.70 14.68 -1.73
CA TYR A 136 15.68 14.56 -2.80
C TYR A 136 16.84 13.69 -2.31
N CYS A 137 16.99 12.53 -2.92
CA CYS A 137 18.10 11.61 -2.67
C CYS A 137 19.44 12.21 -3.10
N GLY A 138 20.46 12.13 -2.25
CA GLY A 138 21.82 12.59 -2.58
C GLY A 138 22.34 13.60 -1.58
N GLY A 139 23.38 14.33 -1.96
CA GLY A 139 23.91 15.39 -1.11
C GLY A 139 24.91 16.30 -1.81
N GLU A 140 25.23 17.34 -1.08
CA GLU A 140 26.15 18.42 -1.39
C GLU A 140 26.85 18.83 -0.09
N PRO A 141 27.93 19.64 -0.10
CA PRO A 141 28.52 20.11 1.14
C PRO A 141 27.45 20.78 2.03
N SER A 142 27.53 20.57 3.34
CA SER A 142 26.50 20.88 4.36
C SER A 142 25.26 19.98 4.42
N TYR A 143 24.99 19.10 3.44
CA TYR A 143 23.70 18.38 3.35
C TYR A 143 23.80 17.00 2.70
N TYR A 144 23.20 15.98 3.32
CA TYR A 144 22.98 14.68 2.67
C TYR A 144 21.63 14.12 3.08
N HIS A 145 20.92 13.49 2.16
CA HIS A 145 19.60 12.93 2.37
C HIS A 145 19.46 11.56 1.74
N THR A 146 18.84 10.66 2.49
CA THR A 146 18.52 9.32 2.02
C THR A 146 17.19 8.85 2.59
N GLU A 147 16.48 8.07 1.80
CA GLU A 147 15.20 7.48 2.14
C GLU A 147 15.23 5.99 1.87
N HIS A 148 14.52 5.25 2.73
CA HIS A 148 14.37 3.81 2.64
C HIS A 148 12.92 3.45 2.92
N PHE A 149 12.38 2.47 2.20
CA PHE A 149 11.09 1.89 2.53
C PHE A 149 11.11 0.37 2.52
N GLU A 150 10.20 -0.20 3.28
CA GLU A 150 9.89 -1.63 3.30
C GLU A 150 8.38 -1.83 3.14
N ILE A 151 7.98 -2.74 2.27
CA ILE A 151 6.60 -3.25 2.16
C ILE A 151 6.60 -4.66 2.73
N ASP A 152 5.86 -4.87 3.82
CA ASP A 152 5.78 -6.18 4.47
C ASP A 152 4.73 -7.11 3.82
N LYS A 153 4.65 -8.35 4.29
CA LYS A 153 3.67 -9.35 3.79
C LYS A 153 2.21 -9.03 4.13
N ARG A 154 1.98 -8.08 5.03
CA ARG A 154 0.66 -7.61 5.48
C ARG A 154 0.30 -6.28 4.81
N LEU A 155 1.10 -5.82 3.85
CA LEU A 155 0.94 -4.55 3.12
C LEU A 155 1.03 -3.31 4.03
N ASN A 156 1.78 -3.42 5.12
CA ASN A 156 2.28 -2.25 5.84
C ASN A 156 3.53 -1.74 5.11
N ILE A 157 3.62 -0.42 5.00
CA ILE A 157 4.73 0.29 4.37
C ILE A 157 5.43 1.05 5.48
N HIS A 158 6.67 0.70 5.76
CA HIS A 158 7.54 1.41 6.69
C HIS A 158 8.50 2.28 5.90
N HIS A 159 8.54 3.57 6.19
CA HIS A 159 9.43 4.52 5.53
C HIS A 159 10.34 5.19 6.54
N ILE A 160 11.60 5.37 6.18
CA ILE A 160 12.63 6.04 6.96
C ILE A 160 13.24 7.13 6.08
N ASP A 161 13.06 8.38 6.48
CA ASP A 161 13.67 9.58 5.90
C ASP A 161 14.80 10.01 6.85
N SER A 162 16.03 10.06 6.32
CA SER A 162 17.21 10.47 7.07
C SER A 162 17.90 11.64 6.37
N THR A 163 18.06 12.74 7.09
CA THR A 163 18.74 13.95 6.63
C THR A 163 19.89 14.27 7.56
N TRP A 164 21.08 14.42 6.99
CA TRP A 164 22.28 14.94 7.65
C TRP A 164 22.50 16.39 7.22
N THR A 165 22.82 17.24 8.18
CA THR A 165 23.22 18.63 7.94
C THR A 165 24.45 19.00 8.75
N CYS A 166 25.30 19.89 8.25
CA CYS A 166 26.43 20.48 9.00
C CYS A 166 26.71 21.91 8.50
N GLU A 167 27.48 22.67 9.28
CA GLU A 167 28.09 23.92 8.82
C GLU A 167 29.28 23.62 7.89
N VAL A 168 29.62 24.58 7.02
CA VAL A 168 30.78 24.52 6.13
C VAL A 168 31.76 25.65 6.42
N ASP A 169 33.05 25.39 6.21
CA ASP A 169 34.10 26.39 6.35
C ASP A 169 34.18 27.35 5.14
N SER A 170 35.12 28.30 5.18
CA SER A 170 35.33 29.26 4.08
C SER A 170 35.81 28.62 2.76
N LEU A 171 36.26 27.37 2.81
CA LEU A 171 36.69 26.57 1.65
C LEU A 171 35.60 25.58 1.20
N TYR A 172 34.39 25.68 1.77
CA TYR A 172 33.24 24.83 1.49
C TYR A 172 33.44 23.35 1.91
N ASN A 173 34.27 23.11 2.91
CA ASN A 173 34.39 21.79 3.55
C ASN A 173 33.45 21.68 4.74
N ASP A 174 32.89 20.49 4.95
CA ASP A 174 32.05 20.19 6.12
C ASP A 174 32.82 20.33 7.44
N ILE A 175 32.21 20.97 8.43
CA ILE A 175 32.72 21.05 9.81
C ILE A 175 32.09 19.92 10.62
N ASP A 176 32.81 18.81 10.76
CA ASP A 176 32.28 17.56 11.34
C ASP A 176 31.65 17.69 12.73
N SER A 177 32.14 18.60 13.57
CA SER A 177 31.61 18.83 14.92
C SER A 177 30.21 19.44 14.94
N THR A 178 29.70 19.93 13.80
CA THR A 178 28.38 20.56 13.66
C THR A 178 27.34 19.64 13.03
N ARG A 179 27.71 18.38 12.76
CA ARG A 179 26.80 17.41 12.12
C ARG A 179 25.57 17.13 12.98
N VAL A 180 24.41 17.22 12.35
CA VAL A 180 23.10 16.89 12.92
C VAL A 180 22.43 15.86 12.01
N LEU A 181 22.01 14.74 12.58
CA LEU A 181 21.17 13.74 11.90
C LEU A 181 19.72 13.90 12.38
N LYS A 182 18.81 14.10 11.43
CA LYS A 182 17.36 14.05 11.64
C LYS A 182 16.82 12.80 10.96
N VAL A 183 16.13 11.96 11.74
CA VAL A 183 15.44 10.77 11.23
C VAL A 183 13.95 10.95 11.45
N LYS A 184 13.17 10.76 10.39
CA LYS A 184 11.71 10.71 10.44
C LYS A 184 11.26 9.35 9.96
N THR A 185 10.34 8.75 10.70
CA THR A 185 9.70 7.50 10.28
C THR A 185 8.24 7.75 9.97
N TYR A 186 7.76 7.08 8.94
CA TYR A 186 6.35 7.12 8.58
C TYR A 186 5.86 5.70 8.32
N GLN A 187 4.58 5.48 8.56
CA GLN A 187 3.93 4.20 8.34
C GLN A 187 2.66 4.41 7.53
N TRP A 188 2.45 3.58 6.52
CA TRP A 188 1.18 3.48 5.80
C TRP A 188 0.72 2.04 5.82
N LYS A 189 -0.57 1.86 5.58
CA LYS A 189 -1.16 0.56 5.37
C LYS A 189 -2.11 0.60 4.19
N ILE A 190 -1.96 -0.36 3.29
CA ILE A 190 -2.94 -0.59 2.22
C ILE A 190 -4.09 -1.40 2.84
N GLN A 191 -5.27 -0.79 2.92
CA GLN A 191 -6.45 -1.37 3.55
C GLN A 191 -7.15 -2.39 2.64
N GLU A 192 -8.15 -3.08 3.17
CA GLU A 192 -8.89 -4.13 2.44
C GLU A 192 -9.73 -3.59 1.27
N ASP A 193 -10.06 -2.30 1.29
CA ASP A 193 -10.77 -1.58 0.22
C ASP A 193 -9.82 -0.93 -0.81
N GLY A 194 -8.51 -1.05 -0.62
CA GLY A 194 -7.49 -0.49 -1.50
C GLY A 194 -7.02 0.92 -1.15
N GLN A 195 -7.57 1.58 -0.13
CA GLN A 195 -7.05 2.88 0.33
C GLN A 195 -5.67 2.73 0.97
N ILE A 196 -4.78 3.70 0.74
CA ILE A 196 -3.44 3.78 1.33
C ILE A 196 -3.50 4.82 2.45
N VAL A 197 -3.58 4.34 3.70
CA VAL A 197 -3.79 5.23 4.85
C VAL A 197 -2.48 5.40 5.61
N LYS A 198 -2.05 6.64 5.78
CA LYS A 198 -0.95 6.98 6.70
C LYS A 198 -1.39 6.69 8.14
N GLU A 199 -0.67 5.81 8.80
CA GLU A 199 -0.92 5.53 10.21
C GLU A 199 -0.45 6.71 11.03
N LYS A 200 -1.24 7.11 12.04
CA LYS A 200 -0.81 8.17 12.96
C LYS A 200 0.40 7.64 13.70
N ASN A 201 1.54 8.31 13.53
CA ASN A 201 2.74 8.03 14.31
C ASN A 201 2.38 8.18 15.79
N ASN A 202 2.22 7.05 16.50
CA ASN A 202 2.36 7.04 17.94
C ASN A 202 3.87 7.17 18.20
N ALA A 203 4.37 8.40 18.15
CA ALA A 203 5.73 8.66 18.60
C ALA A 203 5.81 8.25 20.08
N PRO A 204 6.84 7.50 20.51
CA PRO A 204 7.21 7.44 21.92
C PRO A 204 7.67 8.82 22.42
#